data_AF-A0A387H8T7-F1
#
_entry.id   AF-A0A387H8T7-F1
#
_cell.length_a   1.000
_cell.length_b   1.000
_cell.length_c   1.000
_cell.angle_alpha   90.00
_cell.angle_beta   90.00
_cell.angle_gamma   90.00
#
_symmetry.space_group_name_H-M   'P 1'
#
loop_
_entity.id
_entity.type
_entity.pdbx_description
1 polymer ?
#
loop_
_entity_poly.entity_id
_entity_poly.type
_entity_poly.pdbx_seq_one_letter_code
_entity_poly.pdbx_strand_id
1 'polypeptide(L)'
;MTETTEEERPITVPSIGISVQGMEEKAGEKLAYCVGDYVRELSRYINLERLDGITIAVDYKEALLALDRGYETDHRLTPSSELVEGVAMAPSVIRDGILKSHLVLNAAYIYSLPDEKDEHYAHSLHLLAHECAHVELAMTTDKAFPDTLLKKIYDDAADACEGQAENACWDEYAACRIAAPFGRDPLQDYTNAFITHLDETMNRANECIRRYRTDHDHDRILSEVLRYYQNLMTSGSYLLGHMDGHGLTIDDVPAVRRALGGHWFAPFFERLRTALRELWARYGQWEDRSEFAPIGEIIIDVLGEGGFFFQWDEHGNCGFRIPFTFATM
;
A
#
# COMPACT_ATOMS: atom_id res chain seq x y z
N MET A 1 -9.82 -33.87 -29.09
CA MET A 1 -8.70 -32.92 -28.93
C MET A 1 -9.11 -31.65 -29.64
N THR A 2 -9.66 -30.71 -28.89
CA THR A 2 -9.85 -29.33 -29.34
C THR A 2 -8.84 -28.51 -28.56
N GLU A 3 -7.68 -28.29 -29.18
CA GLU A 3 -6.75 -27.25 -28.76
C GLU A 3 -7.45 -25.91 -29.00
N THR A 4 -8.10 -25.38 -27.96
CA THR A 4 -8.33 -23.95 -27.86
C THR A 4 -6.99 -23.32 -27.59
N THR A 5 -6.34 -22.80 -28.63
CA THR A 5 -5.29 -21.80 -28.48
C THR A 5 -5.90 -20.62 -27.72
N GLU A 6 -5.57 -20.45 -26.44
CA GLU A 6 -5.86 -19.22 -25.72
C GLU A 6 -5.21 -18.08 -26.51
N GLU A 7 -6.03 -17.18 -27.05
CA GLU A 7 -5.55 -15.99 -27.73
C GLU A 7 -4.75 -15.17 -26.71
N GLU A 8 -3.46 -14.98 -26.97
CA GLU A 8 -2.53 -14.37 -26.03
C GLU A 8 -3.02 -12.95 -25.67
N ARG A 9 -3.21 -12.66 -24.38
CA ARG A 9 -3.75 -11.35 -23.94
C ARG A 9 -2.85 -10.21 -24.45
N PRO A 10 -3.43 -9.06 -24.85
CA PRO A 10 -2.66 -7.96 -25.40
C PRO A 10 -1.70 -7.37 -24.39
N ILE A 11 -0.53 -6.92 -24.87
CA ILE A 11 0.47 -6.20 -24.08
C ILE A 11 0.00 -4.76 -23.92
N THR A 12 -0.06 -4.29 -22.67
CA THR A 12 -0.54 -2.94 -22.34
C THR A 12 0.58 -1.95 -22.03
N VAL A 13 1.78 -2.43 -21.65
CA VAL A 13 2.90 -1.56 -21.31
C VAL A 13 3.39 -0.80 -22.55
N PRO A 14 3.59 0.54 -22.47
CA PRO A 14 4.20 1.29 -23.55
C PRO A 14 5.70 1.02 -23.67
N SER A 15 6.34 1.59 -24.69
CA SER A 15 7.80 1.67 -24.72
C SER A 15 8.26 2.60 -23.60
N ILE A 16 8.96 2.03 -22.60
CA ILE A 16 9.43 2.75 -21.41
C ILE A 16 10.95 2.73 -21.28
N GLY A 17 11.50 3.67 -20.52
CA GLY A 17 12.90 3.63 -20.11
C GLY A 17 13.08 2.81 -18.83
N ILE A 18 14.13 1.99 -18.77
CA ILE A 18 14.58 1.31 -17.56
C ILE A 18 16.01 1.78 -17.25
N SER A 19 16.19 2.39 -16.09
CA SER A 19 17.48 2.89 -15.60
C SER A 19 17.99 1.99 -14.47
N VAL A 20 19.27 1.63 -14.51
CA VAL A 20 19.93 0.88 -13.44
C VAL A 20 21.08 1.71 -12.88
N GLN A 21 21.06 1.94 -11.56
CA GLN A 21 21.96 2.86 -10.87
C GLN A 21 22.80 2.12 -9.82
N GLY A 22 24.11 2.42 -9.79
CA GLY A 22 25.03 1.86 -8.80
C GLY A 22 25.48 0.42 -9.07
N MET A 23 25.27 -0.09 -10.29
CA MET A 23 25.69 -1.44 -10.69
C MET A 23 26.74 -1.40 -11.81
N GLU A 24 27.48 -2.50 -11.99
CA GLU A 24 28.35 -2.70 -13.16
C GLU A 24 27.51 -2.74 -14.44
N GLU A 25 28.01 -2.14 -15.52
CA GLU A 25 27.26 -1.87 -16.75
C GLU A 25 26.62 -3.13 -17.35
N LYS A 26 27.39 -4.21 -17.52
CA LYS A 26 26.85 -5.45 -18.11
C LYS A 26 25.83 -6.13 -17.20
N ALA A 27 26.09 -6.15 -15.89
CA ALA A 27 25.13 -6.67 -14.92
C ALA A 27 23.84 -5.85 -14.90
N GLY A 28 23.95 -4.52 -14.96
CA GLY A 28 22.83 -3.60 -15.01
C GLY A 28 22.01 -3.74 -16.30
N GLU A 29 22.66 -3.83 -17.46
CA GLU A 29 21.99 -4.09 -18.73
C GLU A 29 21.23 -5.41 -18.70
N LYS A 30 21.85 -6.50 -18.25
CA LYS A 30 21.19 -7.81 -18.13
C LYS A 30 19.94 -7.72 -17.24
N LEU A 31 20.05 -7.04 -16.10
CA LEU A 31 18.93 -6.85 -15.19
C LEU A 31 17.81 -6.02 -15.83
N ALA A 32 18.15 -4.92 -16.50
CA ALA A 32 17.19 -4.05 -17.18
C ALA A 32 16.40 -4.80 -18.26
N TYR A 33 17.08 -5.58 -19.11
CA TYR A 33 16.42 -6.39 -20.14
C TYR A 33 15.47 -7.42 -19.51
N CYS A 34 15.94 -8.13 -18.48
CA CYS A 34 15.14 -9.13 -17.81
C CYS A 34 13.89 -8.52 -17.14
N VAL A 35 14.03 -7.41 -16.42
CA VAL A 35 12.89 -6.68 -15.85
C VAL A 35 11.94 -6.20 -16.94
N GLY A 36 12.46 -5.69 -18.05
CA GLY A 36 11.65 -5.28 -19.20
C GLY A 36 10.82 -6.43 -19.79
N ASP A 37 11.41 -7.61 -19.93
CA ASP A 37 10.72 -8.82 -20.42
C ASP A 37 9.61 -9.25 -19.44
N TYR A 38 9.89 -9.30 -18.14
CA TYR A 38 8.86 -9.64 -17.14
C TYR A 38 7.75 -8.60 -17.07
N VAL A 39 8.05 -7.30 -17.12
CA VAL A 39 7.03 -6.24 -17.14
C VAL A 39 6.16 -6.35 -18.39
N ARG A 40 6.75 -6.68 -19.55
CA ARG A 40 6.01 -6.92 -20.78
C ARG A 40 5.03 -8.08 -20.63
N GLU A 41 5.45 -9.18 -20.03
CA GLU A 41 4.58 -10.35 -19.79
C GLU A 41 3.53 -10.09 -18.70
N LEU A 42 3.89 -9.43 -17.60
CA LEU A 42 2.95 -8.99 -16.57
C LEU A 42 1.89 -8.05 -17.16
N SER A 43 2.25 -7.20 -18.13
CA SER A 43 1.33 -6.24 -18.76
C SER A 43 0.17 -6.89 -19.53
N ARG A 44 0.22 -8.20 -19.75
CA ARG A 44 -0.86 -9.00 -20.33
C ARG A 44 -1.97 -9.29 -19.32
N TYR A 45 -1.66 -9.20 -18.04
CA TYR A 45 -2.57 -9.51 -16.92
C TYR A 45 -2.85 -8.30 -16.04
N ILE A 46 -1.90 -7.37 -15.97
CA ILE A 46 -1.97 -6.12 -15.22
C ILE A 46 -1.90 -4.98 -16.24
N ASN A 47 -2.81 -4.03 -16.19
CA ASN A 47 -2.84 -2.92 -17.15
C ASN A 47 -1.77 -1.87 -16.82
N LEU A 48 -0.72 -1.83 -17.65
CA LEU A 48 0.43 -0.95 -17.49
C LEU A 48 0.48 0.18 -18.53
N GLU A 49 -0.65 0.53 -19.15
CA GLU A 49 -0.76 1.64 -20.12
C GLU A 49 -0.17 2.96 -19.59
N ARG A 50 -0.22 3.17 -18.27
CA ARG A 50 0.24 4.39 -17.60
C ARG A 50 1.55 4.23 -16.82
N LEU A 51 2.35 3.21 -17.16
CA LEU A 51 3.73 3.12 -16.67
C LEU A 51 4.61 4.16 -17.39
N ASP A 52 5.30 5.01 -16.63
CA ASP A 52 6.25 6.03 -17.12
C ASP A 52 7.62 5.43 -17.41
N GLY A 53 8.15 4.66 -16.46
CA GLY A 53 9.50 4.12 -16.49
C GLY A 53 9.82 3.36 -15.21
N ILE A 54 11.02 2.79 -15.18
CA ILE A 54 11.53 2.02 -14.04
C ILE A 54 12.93 2.49 -13.70
N THR A 55 13.19 2.72 -12.42
CA THR A 55 14.52 2.97 -11.86
C THR A 55 14.86 1.85 -10.88
N ILE A 56 15.94 1.13 -11.13
CA ILE A 56 16.49 0.09 -10.26
C ILE A 56 17.76 0.64 -9.64
N ALA A 57 17.84 0.76 -8.33
CA ALA A 57 18.96 1.44 -7.68
C ALA A 57 19.52 0.67 -6.49
N VAL A 58 20.85 0.65 -6.38
CA VAL A 58 21.53 0.20 -5.15
C VAL A 58 21.28 1.18 -4.01
N ASP A 59 21.35 2.49 -4.29
CA ASP A 59 20.90 3.53 -3.35
C ASP A 59 19.43 3.88 -3.62
N TYR A 60 18.54 3.00 -3.14
CA TYR A 60 17.10 3.13 -3.31
C TYR A 60 16.55 4.46 -2.76
N LYS A 61 17.07 4.90 -1.61
CA LYS A 61 16.61 6.13 -0.96
C LYS A 61 16.99 7.35 -1.80
N GLU A 62 18.21 7.41 -2.32
CA GLU A 62 18.61 8.50 -3.20
C GLU A 62 17.80 8.48 -4.50
N ALA A 63 17.54 7.31 -5.08
CA ALA A 63 16.74 7.20 -6.29
C ALA A 63 15.29 7.71 -6.11
N LEU A 64 14.66 7.43 -4.96
CA LEU A 64 13.35 8.01 -4.60
C LEU A 64 13.39 9.53 -4.51
N LEU A 65 14.43 10.08 -3.88
CA LEU A 65 14.58 11.53 -3.69
C LEU A 65 14.88 12.26 -5.00
N ALA A 66 15.61 11.62 -5.91
CA ALA A 66 16.02 12.17 -7.19
C ALA A 66 14.95 12.05 -8.30
N LEU A 67 13.87 11.29 -8.06
CA LEU A 67 12.81 11.08 -9.06
C LEU A 67 12.12 12.40 -9.42
N ASP A 68 12.17 12.75 -10.70
CA ASP A 68 11.35 13.84 -11.24
C ASP A 68 9.88 13.42 -11.38
N ARG A 69 9.05 13.93 -10.47
CA ARG A 69 7.61 13.65 -10.43
C ARG A 69 6.82 14.47 -11.44
N GLY A 70 7.42 15.47 -12.08
CA GLY A 70 6.75 16.32 -13.09
C GLY A 70 5.75 17.31 -12.52
N TYR A 71 5.80 17.59 -11.20
CA TYR A 71 5.02 18.63 -10.53
C TYR A 71 5.72 19.11 -9.25
N GLU A 72 5.38 20.32 -8.80
CA GLU A 72 5.95 20.89 -7.58
C GLU A 72 5.34 20.25 -6.33
N THR A 73 6.19 19.79 -5.42
CA THR A 73 5.76 19.24 -4.13
C THR A 73 6.88 19.33 -3.09
N ASP A 74 6.50 19.68 -1.86
CA ASP A 74 7.41 19.63 -0.71
C ASP A 74 7.50 18.22 -0.10
N HIS A 75 6.65 17.30 -0.53
CA HIS A 75 6.66 15.92 -0.05
C HIS A 75 7.85 15.16 -0.63
N ARG A 76 8.76 14.74 0.26
CA ARG A 76 9.90 13.90 -0.06
C ARG A 76 9.52 12.44 0.08
N LEU A 77 9.66 11.69 -1.01
CA LEU A 77 9.46 10.24 -1.00
C LEU A 77 10.49 9.61 -0.05
N THR A 78 10.01 8.75 0.84
CA THR A 78 10.84 7.98 1.76
C THR A 78 10.42 6.53 1.70
N PRO A 79 11.36 5.57 1.83
CA PRO A 79 11.00 4.19 2.06
C PRO A 79 10.02 4.07 3.22
N SER A 80 8.98 3.25 3.07
CA SER A 80 8.12 2.88 4.20
C SER A 80 8.98 2.23 5.27
N SER A 81 8.91 2.69 6.52
CA SER A 81 9.80 2.17 7.58
C SER A 81 9.04 2.03 8.88
N GLU A 82 8.61 0.81 9.24
CA GLU A 82 8.27 0.45 10.62
C GLU A 82 8.55 -1.03 10.98
N LEU A 83 7.95 -1.98 10.27
CA LEU A 83 8.11 -3.43 10.53
C LEU A 83 8.60 -4.22 9.31
N VAL A 84 8.41 -3.67 8.10
CA VAL A 84 9.01 -4.13 6.85
C VAL A 84 9.65 -2.91 6.21
N GLU A 85 10.90 -3.03 5.76
CA GLU A 85 11.55 -1.97 4.99
C GLU A 85 10.87 -1.90 3.61
N GLY A 86 10.40 -0.72 3.22
CA GLY A 86 9.87 -0.49 1.88
C GLY A 86 11.02 -0.61 0.88
N VAL A 87 10.95 -1.61 0.01
CA VAL A 87 12.05 -1.97 -0.92
C VAL A 87 11.71 -1.69 -2.37
N ALA A 88 10.48 -1.25 -2.62
CA ALA A 88 10.00 -0.76 -3.89
C ALA A 88 8.85 0.22 -3.64
N MET A 89 8.54 1.02 -4.67
CA MET A 89 7.40 1.93 -4.68
C MET A 89 7.03 2.24 -6.14
N ALA A 90 5.76 2.53 -6.38
CA ALA A 90 5.23 3.05 -7.64
C ALA A 90 4.79 4.53 -7.54
N PRO A 91 5.69 5.53 -7.30
CA PRO A 91 5.28 6.92 -7.18
C PRO A 91 4.49 7.44 -8.37
N SER A 92 3.44 8.22 -8.07
CA SER A 92 2.75 8.98 -9.10
C SER A 92 3.64 10.08 -9.69
N VAL A 93 3.61 10.19 -11.01
CA VAL A 93 4.29 11.21 -11.80
C VAL A 93 3.33 11.82 -12.83
N ILE A 94 3.60 13.05 -13.26
CA ILE A 94 2.83 13.71 -14.32
C ILE A 94 3.71 13.83 -15.56
N ARG A 95 3.19 13.36 -16.70
CA ARG A 95 3.81 13.53 -18.03
C ARG A 95 2.75 14.04 -18.99
N ASP A 96 3.02 15.16 -19.63
CA ASP A 96 2.10 15.78 -20.59
C ASP A 96 0.68 15.98 -20.02
N GLY A 97 0.57 16.31 -18.74
CA GLY A 97 -0.70 16.49 -18.02
C GLY A 97 -1.44 15.20 -17.64
N ILE A 98 -0.87 14.03 -17.92
CA ILE A 98 -1.46 12.72 -17.60
C ILE A 98 -0.79 12.15 -16.34
N LEU A 99 -1.61 11.71 -15.38
CA LEU A 99 -1.15 10.95 -14.22
C LEU A 99 -0.66 9.56 -14.65
N LYS A 100 0.60 9.26 -14.34
CA LYS A 100 1.28 7.98 -14.55
C LYS A 100 1.92 7.50 -13.25
N SER A 101 2.49 6.30 -13.27
CA SER A 101 3.36 5.80 -12.20
C SER A 101 4.75 5.52 -12.72
N HIS A 102 5.78 5.81 -11.94
CA HIS A 102 7.16 5.38 -12.20
C HIS A 102 7.52 4.34 -11.14
N LEU A 103 8.12 3.21 -11.51
CA LEU A 103 8.55 2.23 -10.51
C LEU A 103 9.96 2.56 -10.04
N VAL A 104 10.17 2.63 -8.73
CA VAL A 104 11.50 2.72 -8.13
C VAL A 104 11.73 1.47 -7.31
N LEU A 105 12.77 0.71 -7.65
CA LEU A 105 13.02 -0.62 -7.11
C LEU A 105 14.41 -0.67 -6.46
N ASN A 106 14.50 -1.23 -5.26
CA ASN A 106 15.79 -1.53 -4.65
C ASN A 106 16.45 -2.72 -5.38
N ALA A 107 17.65 -2.48 -5.92
CA ALA A 107 18.39 -3.48 -6.69
C ALA A 107 18.59 -4.78 -5.92
N ALA A 108 18.79 -4.73 -4.60
CA ALA A 108 19.00 -5.92 -3.77
C ALA A 108 17.83 -6.92 -3.79
N TYR A 109 16.61 -6.45 -4.08
CA TYR A 109 15.39 -7.27 -4.04
C TYR A 109 14.92 -7.72 -5.43
N ILE A 110 15.49 -7.14 -6.49
CA ILE A 110 15.15 -7.47 -7.88
C ILE A 110 16.31 -8.18 -8.60
N TYR A 111 17.53 -8.12 -8.05
CA TYR A 111 18.73 -8.66 -8.69
C TYR A 111 18.66 -10.16 -9.04
N SER A 112 17.85 -10.94 -8.33
CA SER A 112 17.67 -12.38 -8.57
C SER A 112 16.76 -12.70 -9.76
N LEU A 113 16.02 -11.73 -10.29
CA LEU A 113 15.07 -11.94 -11.38
C LEU A 113 15.66 -12.60 -12.64
N PRO A 114 16.93 -12.33 -13.05
CA PRO A 114 17.55 -12.97 -14.21
C PRO A 114 18.00 -14.43 -14.04
N ASP A 115 17.84 -15.04 -12.86
CA ASP A 115 18.17 -16.44 -12.62
C ASP A 115 17.02 -17.16 -11.87
N GLU A 116 16.18 -17.89 -12.62
CA GLU A 116 15.05 -18.65 -12.07
C GLU A 116 15.43 -19.70 -11.00
N LYS A 117 16.71 -20.07 -10.91
CA LYS A 117 17.21 -21.01 -9.90
C LYS A 117 17.64 -20.32 -8.61
N ASP A 118 17.76 -18.99 -8.61
CA ASP A 118 18.06 -18.22 -7.42
C ASP A 118 16.90 -18.35 -6.41
N GLU A 119 17.21 -18.53 -5.13
CA GLU A 119 16.20 -18.75 -4.10
C GLU A 119 15.28 -17.52 -3.90
N HIS A 120 15.71 -16.33 -4.30
CA HIS A 120 14.93 -15.10 -4.22
C HIS A 120 14.21 -14.74 -5.52
N TYR A 121 14.40 -15.50 -6.61
CA TYR A 121 13.74 -15.24 -7.90
C TYR A 121 12.22 -15.03 -7.77
N ALA A 122 11.55 -15.98 -7.11
CA ALA A 122 10.09 -15.93 -6.94
C ALA A 122 9.65 -14.71 -6.10
N HIS A 123 10.46 -14.30 -5.13
CA HIS A 123 10.21 -13.09 -4.35
C HIS A 123 10.37 -11.83 -5.20
N SER A 124 11.43 -11.73 -6.01
CA SER A 124 11.64 -10.63 -6.95
C SER A 124 10.49 -10.50 -7.96
N LEU A 125 9.99 -11.62 -8.49
CA LEU A 125 8.86 -11.62 -9.41
C LEU A 125 7.57 -11.15 -8.74
N HIS A 126 7.30 -11.61 -7.51
CA HIS A 126 6.13 -11.16 -6.75
C HIS A 126 6.19 -9.66 -6.46
N LEU A 127 7.34 -9.16 -6.01
CA LEU A 127 7.55 -7.74 -5.76
C LEU A 127 7.31 -6.90 -7.01
N LEU A 128 7.87 -7.32 -8.16
CA LEU A 128 7.65 -6.63 -9.43
C LEU A 128 6.16 -6.62 -9.84
N ALA A 129 5.45 -7.74 -9.66
CA ALA A 129 4.02 -7.83 -9.97
C ALA A 129 3.18 -6.94 -9.04
N HIS A 130 3.52 -6.87 -7.76
CA HIS A 130 2.86 -5.99 -6.78
C HIS A 130 3.00 -4.51 -7.17
N GLU A 131 4.20 -4.06 -7.52
CA GLU A 131 4.43 -2.68 -7.97
C GLU A 131 3.74 -2.38 -9.30
N CYS A 132 3.68 -3.36 -10.21
CA CYS A 132 2.89 -3.26 -11.44
C CYS A 132 1.40 -3.08 -11.13
N ALA A 133 0.86 -3.74 -10.09
CA ALA A 133 -0.53 -3.62 -9.70
C ALA A 133 -0.88 -2.21 -9.21
N HIS A 134 0.02 -1.53 -8.50
CA HIS A 134 -0.17 -0.11 -8.14
C HIS A 134 -0.28 0.81 -9.36
N VAL A 135 0.40 0.48 -10.47
CA VAL A 135 0.25 1.25 -11.73
C VAL A 135 -1.16 1.12 -12.30
N GLU A 136 -1.69 -0.11 -12.36
CA GLU A 136 -3.08 -0.34 -12.79
C GLU A 136 -4.05 0.38 -11.86
N LEU A 137 -3.82 0.32 -10.54
CA LEU A 137 -4.71 0.91 -9.57
C LEU A 137 -4.74 2.43 -9.66
N ALA A 138 -3.58 3.07 -9.76
CA ALA A 138 -3.46 4.52 -9.92
C ALA A 138 -4.19 4.96 -11.19
N MET A 139 -3.99 4.25 -12.31
CA MET A 139 -4.70 4.51 -13.55
C MET A 139 -6.21 4.35 -13.39
N THR A 140 -6.66 3.25 -12.80
CA THR A 140 -8.08 2.92 -12.66
C THR A 140 -8.80 3.93 -11.78
N THR A 141 -8.14 4.34 -10.68
CA THR A 141 -8.64 5.37 -9.78
C THR A 141 -8.70 6.74 -10.46
N ASP A 142 -7.68 7.12 -11.24
CA ASP A 142 -7.70 8.37 -12.00
C ASP A 142 -8.79 8.38 -13.09
N LYS A 143 -9.04 7.24 -13.74
CA LYS A 143 -10.11 7.12 -14.74
C LYS A 143 -11.50 7.26 -14.09
N ALA A 144 -11.69 6.70 -12.89
CA ALA A 144 -12.94 6.83 -12.14
C ALA A 144 -13.13 8.25 -11.58
N PHE A 145 -12.05 8.89 -11.13
CA PHE A 145 -12.05 10.22 -10.53
C PHE A 145 -11.02 11.13 -11.21
N PRO A 146 -11.30 11.61 -12.43
CA PRO A 146 -10.36 12.46 -13.15
C PRO A 146 -10.03 13.72 -12.35
N ASP A 147 -8.77 14.15 -12.42
CA ASP A 147 -8.29 15.38 -11.82
C ASP A 147 -8.33 15.46 -10.27
N THR A 148 -8.64 14.37 -9.55
CA THR A 148 -8.67 14.39 -8.08
C THR A 148 -7.37 13.92 -7.43
N LEU A 149 -6.67 12.97 -8.04
CA LEU A 149 -5.42 12.44 -7.51
C LEU A 149 -4.33 13.52 -7.49
N LEU A 150 -3.52 13.54 -6.43
CA LEU A 150 -2.51 14.57 -6.12
C LEU A 150 -3.05 15.98 -5.85
N LYS A 151 -4.37 16.20 -5.93
CA LYS A 151 -5.02 17.50 -5.69
C LYS A 151 -5.94 17.52 -4.47
N LYS A 152 -6.12 16.39 -3.75
CA LYS A 152 -6.93 16.36 -2.54
C LYS A 152 -6.29 17.27 -1.48
N ILE A 153 -7.02 18.32 -1.13
CA ILE A 153 -6.76 19.16 0.03
C ILE A 153 -7.67 18.63 1.13
N TYR A 154 -7.07 18.29 2.27
CA TYR A 154 -7.84 17.85 3.43
C TYR A 154 -8.34 19.07 4.19
N ASP A 155 -9.59 19.02 4.63
CA ASP A 155 -10.22 20.12 5.37
C ASP A 155 -9.58 20.25 6.76
N ASP A 156 -9.29 19.12 7.41
CA ASP A 156 -8.64 19.06 8.72
C ASP A 156 -7.89 17.74 8.97
N ALA A 157 -7.41 17.55 10.21
CA ALA A 157 -6.63 16.37 10.59
C ALA A 157 -7.46 15.06 10.61
N ALA A 158 -8.77 15.14 10.83
CA ALA A 158 -9.65 13.98 10.81
C ALA A 158 -9.91 13.54 9.36
N ASP A 159 -10.26 14.46 8.47
CA ASP A 159 -10.42 14.17 7.03
C ASP A 159 -9.08 13.68 6.42
N ALA A 160 -7.94 14.24 6.86
CA ALA A 160 -6.63 13.73 6.48
C ALA A 160 -6.40 12.29 6.96
N CYS A 161 -6.81 11.97 8.19
CA CYS A 161 -6.69 10.62 8.73
C CYS A 161 -7.55 9.61 7.95
N GLU A 162 -8.81 9.95 7.69
CA GLU A 162 -9.76 9.16 6.91
C GLU A 162 -9.23 8.90 5.51
N GLY A 163 -8.91 9.96 4.76
CA GLY A 163 -8.45 9.82 3.39
C GLY A 163 -7.11 9.11 3.23
N GLN A 164 -6.21 9.21 4.22
CA GLN A 164 -4.98 8.42 4.22
C GLN A 164 -5.25 6.94 4.46
N ALA A 165 -6.16 6.60 5.39
CA ALA A 165 -6.55 5.21 5.63
C ALA A 165 -7.29 4.61 4.44
N GLU A 166 -8.21 5.35 3.82
CA GLU A 166 -8.88 4.98 2.57
C GLU A 166 -7.86 4.59 1.50
N ASN A 167 -6.92 5.49 1.20
CA ASN A 167 -5.94 5.27 0.17
C ASN A 167 -5.03 4.08 0.52
N ALA A 168 -4.45 4.05 1.71
CA ALA A 168 -3.50 2.99 2.08
C ALA A 168 -4.14 1.59 2.13
N CYS A 169 -5.33 1.46 2.73
CA CYS A 169 -5.98 0.15 2.84
C CYS A 169 -6.45 -0.35 1.47
N TRP A 170 -7.06 0.53 0.67
CA TRP A 170 -7.50 0.15 -0.67
C TRP A 170 -6.32 -0.20 -1.59
N ASP A 171 -5.28 0.63 -1.58
CA ASP A 171 -4.12 0.48 -2.47
C ASP A 171 -3.45 -0.88 -2.26
N GLU A 172 -3.17 -1.21 -1.00
CA GLU A 172 -2.50 -2.48 -0.67
C GLU A 172 -3.40 -3.70 -0.83
N TYR A 173 -4.69 -3.59 -0.49
CA TYR A 173 -5.63 -4.68 -0.72
C TYR A 173 -5.71 -5.02 -2.22
N ALA A 174 -5.91 -4.01 -3.07
CA ALA A 174 -6.08 -4.22 -4.49
C ALA A 174 -4.77 -4.69 -5.14
N ALA A 175 -3.63 -4.09 -4.78
CA ALA A 175 -2.32 -4.50 -5.30
C ALA A 175 -1.99 -5.95 -4.95
N CYS A 176 -2.16 -6.37 -3.69
CA CYS A 176 -1.96 -7.75 -3.27
C CYS A 176 -2.92 -8.71 -3.99
N ARG A 177 -4.17 -8.31 -4.18
CA ARG A 177 -5.16 -9.16 -4.85
C ARG A 177 -4.82 -9.39 -6.33
N ILE A 178 -4.37 -8.35 -7.04
CA ILE A 178 -3.93 -8.43 -8.44
C ILE A 178 -2.64 -9.27 -8.54
N ALA A 179 -1.69 -9.05 -7.62
CA ALA A 179 -0.37 -9.67 -7.66
C ALA A 179 -0.33 -11.12 -7.13
N ALA A 180 -1.36 -11.56 -6.42
CA ALA A 180 -1.43 -12.89 -5.79
C ALA A 180 -1.01 -14.08 -6.69
N PRO A 181 -1.35 -14.12 -8.00
CA PRO A 181 -0.95 -15.24 -8.85
C PRO A 181 0.54 -15.31 -9.23
N PHE A 182 1.33 -14.28 -8.92
CA PHE A 182 2.68 -14.12 -9.46
C PHE A 182 3.76 -14.31 -8.40
N GLY A 183 4.79 -15.09 -8.77
CA GLY A 183 5.99 -15.29 -7.96
C GLY A 183 5.74 -16.14 -6.71
N ARG A 184 6.41 -15.76 -5.63
CA ARG A 184 6.31 -16.39 -4.31
C ARG A 184 4.94 -16.10 -3.69
N ASP A 185 4.42 -17.05 -2.93
CA ASP A 185 3.29 -16.82 -2.01
C ASP A 185 3.76 -16.07 -0.72
N PRO A 186 3.38 -14.79 -0.53
CA PRO A 186 3.71 -13.99 0.65
C PRO A 186 2.80 -14.22 1.86
N LEU A 187 1.83 -15.16 1.81
CA LEU A 187 0.78 -15.31 2.84
C LEU A 187 1.34 -15.39 4.27
N GLN A 188 2.44 -16.12 4.45
CA GLN A 188 3.09 -16.25 5.75
C GLN A 188 3.68 -14.91 6.24
N ASP A 189 4.28 -14.13 5.34
CA ASP A 189 4.88 -12.84 5.69
C ASP A 189 3.79 -11.83 6.07
N TYR A 190 2.71 -11.74 5.27
CA TYR A 190 1.55 -10.89 5.58
C TYR A 190 0.86 -11.31 6.88
N THR A 191 0.73 -12.61 7.13
CA THR A 191 0.19 -13.14 8.38
C THR A 191 1.04 -12.70 9.58
N ASN A 192 2.36 -12.85 9.49
CA ASN A 192 3.27 -12.47 10.57
C ASN A 192 3.26 -10.96 10.82
N ALA A 193 3.30 -10.15 9.76
CA ALA A 193 3.22 -8.70 9.85
C ALA A 193 1.91 -8.26 10.51
N PHE A 194 0.78 -8.78 10.05
CA PHE A 194 -0.53 -8.45 10.61
C PHE A 194 -0.64 -8.83 12.09
N ILE A 195 -0.24 -10.05 12.48
CA ILE A 195 -0.26 -10.48 13.89
C ILE A 195 0.66 -9.61 14.74
N THR A 196 1.84 -9.23 14.23
CA THR A 196 2.75 -8.33 14.96
C THR A 196 2.10 -6.97 15.20
N HIS A 197 1.48 -6.37 14.18
CA HIS A 197 0.73 -5.13 14.37
C HIS A 197 -0.45 -5.30 15.34
N LEU A 198 -1.16 -6.43 15.27
CA LEU A 198 -2.29 -6.74 16.14
C LEU A 198 -1.88 -6.74 17.62
N ASP A 199 -0.74 -7.36 17.92
CA ASP A 199 -0.21 -7.51 19.28
C ASP A 199 0.39 -6.20 19.84
N GLU A 200 1.00 -5.37 18.98
CA GLU A 200 1.81 -4.23 19.44
C GLU A 200 1.08 -2.88 19.41
N THR A 201 0.13 -2.68 18.48
CA THR A 201 -0.44 -1.36 18.16
C THR A 201 -0.99 -0.63 19.39
N MET A 202 -1.87 -1.29 20.15
CA MET A 202 -2.50 -0.70 21.34
C MET A 202 -1.46 -0.35 22.42
N ASN A 203 -0.45 -1.20 22.61
CA ASN A 203 0.60 -0.98 23.60
C ASN A 203 1.49 0.21 23.23
N ARG A 204 1.90 0.30 21.95
CA ARG A 204 2.71 1.41 21.43
C ARG A 204 1.94 2.72 21.45
N ALA A 205 0.66 2.72 21.06
CA ALA A 205 -0.21 3.89 21.13
C ALA A 205 -0.37 4.38 22.59
N ASN A 206 -0.60 3.46 23.53
CA ASN A 206 -0.69 3.80 24.95
C ASN A 206 0.61 4.38 25.53
N GLU A 207 1.78 3.94 25.04
CA GLU A 207 3.07 4.53 25.41
C GLU A 207 3.21 5.97 24.88
N CYS A 208 2.81 6.23 23.64
CA CYS A 208 2.75 7.58 23.10
C CYS A 208 1.83 8.47 23.95
N ILE A 209 0.64 7.99 24.31
CA ILE A 209 -0.30 8.72 25.16
C ILE A 209 0.30 9.01 26.54
N ARG A 210 0.98 8.05 27.17
CA ARG A 210 1.67 8.25 28.45
C ARG A 210 2.74 9.33 28.36
N ARG A 211 3.55 9.30 27.29
CA ARG A 211 4.58 10.32 27.05
C ARG A 211 3.96 11.72 26.85
N TYR A 212 2.89 11.81 26.05
CA TYR A 212 2.16 13.05 25.80
C TYR A 212 1.67 13.75 27.07
N ARG A 213 1.34 12.98 28.13
CA ARG A 213 0.94 13.55 29.44
C ARG A 213 2.05 14.30 30.15
N THR A 214 3.30 14.10 29.74
CA THR A 214 4.46 14.76 30.33
C THR A 214 5.00 15.86 29.44
N ASP A 215 5.15 15.60 28.13
CA ASP A 215 5.77 16.56 27.20
C ASP A 215 4.79 17.52 26.50
N HIS A 216 3.50 17.16 26.43
CA HIS A 216 2.45 17.91 25.74
C HIS A 216 2.72 18.20 24.26
N ASP A 217 3.49 17.33 23.59
CA ASP A 217 3.79 17.45 22.17
C ASP A 217 2.61 16.97 21.29
N HIS A 218 1.81 17.92 20.81
CA HIS A 218 0.55 17.66 20.10
C HIS A 218 0.79 17.07 18.70
N ASP A 219 1.80 17.56 17.98
CA ASP A 219 2.12 17.10 16.63
C ASP A 219 2.67 15.67 16.67
N ARG A 220 3.50 15.39 17.67
CA ARG A 220 4.07 14.07 17.87
C ARG A 220 3.01 13.03 18.25
N ILE A 221 2.14 13.33 19.22
CA ILE A 221 1.11 12.34 19.63
C ILE A 221 0.17 12.03 18.48
N LEU A 222 -0.25 13.05 17.72
CA LEU A 222 -1.11 12.89 16.56
C LEU A 222 -0.43 11.99 15.53
N SER A 223 0.77 12.37 15.08
CA SER A 223 1.49 11.61 14.04
C SER A 223 1.79 10.17 14.45
N GLU A 224 2.22 9.92 15.70
CA GLU A 224 2.58 8.57 16.15
C GLU A 224 1.36 7.67 16.36
N VAL A 225 0.28 8.17 16.97
CA VAL A 225 -0.94 7.37 17.22
C VAL A 225 -1.61 7.01 15.91
N LEU A 226 -1.81 7.99 15.01
CA LEU A 226 -2.44 7.73 13.72
C LEU A 226 -1.68 6.66 12.93
N ARG A 227 -0.35 6.78 12.90
CA ARG A 227 0.53 5.85 12.19
C ARG A 227 0.41 4.41 12.67
N TYR A 228 0.35 4.16 13.99
CA TYR A 228 0.23 2.79 14.48
C TYR A 228 -1.11 2.15 14.11
N TYR A 229 -2.21 2.88 14.24
CA TYR A 229 -3.54 2.35 13.88
C TYR A 229 -3.73 2.22 12.37
N GLN A 230 -3.22 3.16 11.57
CA GLN A 230 -3.19 3.06 10.12
C GLN A 230 -2.39 1.83 9.67
N ASN A 231 -1.19 1.60 10.24
CA ASN A 231 -0.37 0.44 9.88
C ASN A 231 -1.03 -0.90 10.24
N LEU A 232 -1.79 -0.96 11.33
CA LEU A 232 -2.60 -2.14 11.65
C LEU A 232 -3.67 -2.41 10.57
N MET A 233 -4.40 -1.38 10.12
CA MET A 233 -5.39 -1.54 9.06
C MET A 233 -4.75 -1.88 7.70
N THR A 234 -3.65 -1.21 7.35
CA THR A 234 -2.91 -1.47 6.11
C THR A 234 -2.35 -2.89 6.08
N SER A 235 -1.71 -3.37 7.15
CA SER A 235 -1.24 -4.77 7.23
C SER A 235 -2.37 -5.79 7.14
N GLY A 236 -3.54 -5.48 7.69
CA GLY A 236 -4.76 -6.27 7.48
C GLY A 236 -5.18 -6.30 6.01
N SER A 237 -5.02 -5.18 5.30
CA SER A 237 -5.38 -5.04 3.88
C SER A 237 -4.46 -5.85 2.96
N TYR A 238 -3.14 -5.87 3.20
CA TYR A 238 -2.19 -6.76 2.52
C TYR A 238 -2.65 -8.23 2.60
N LEU A 239 -2.93 -8.69 3.83
CA LEU A 239 -3.36 -10.06 4.09
C LEU A 239 -4.69 -10.37 3.38
N LEU A 240 -5.68 -9.49 3.53
CA LEU A 240 -7.03 -9.66 2.95
C LEU A 240 -6.99 -9.68 1.42
N GLY A 241 -6.19 -8.81 0.81
CA GLY A 241 -6.02 -8.75 -0.64
C GLY A 241 -5.45 -10.04 -1.20
N HIS A 242 -4.37 -10.53 -0.59
CA HIS A 242 -3.74 -11.79 -0.97
C HIS A 242 -4.67 -13.01 -0.79
N MET A 243 -5.35 -13.08 0.36
CA MET A 243 -6.33 -14.13 0.63
C MET A 243 -7.43 -14.16 -0.44
N ASP A 244 -8.01 -12.99 -0.74
CA ASP A 244 -9.08 -12.89 -1.74
C ASP A 244 -8.57 -13.16 -3.17
N GLY A 245 -7.31 -12.84 -3.47
CA GLY A 245 -6.66 -13.18 -4.75
C GLY A 245 -6.52 -14.69 -4.97
N HIS A 246 -6.38 -15.46 -3.89
CA HIS A 246 -6.37 -16.93 -3.92
C HIS A 246 -7.71 -17.60 -3.58
N GLY A 247 -8.75 -16.82 -3.31
CA GLY A 247 -10.05 -17.35 -2.88
C GLY A 247 -10.02 -18.01 -1.50
N LEU A 248 -9.08 -17.62 -0.64
CA LEU A 248 -8.93 -18.10 0.73
C LEU A 248 -9.91 -17.40 1.68
N THR A 249 -10.17 -18.06 2.79
CA THR A 249 -10.98 -17.57 3.90
C THR A 249 -10.17 -17.54 5.18
N ILE A 250 -10.70 -16.91 6.23
CA ILE A 250 -10.02 -16.85 7.53
C ILE A 250 -9.78 -18.24 8.14
N ASP A 251 -10.60 -19.23 7.77
CA ASP A 251 -10.43 -20.62 8.21
C ASP A 251 -9.20 -21.30 7.59
N ASP A 252 -8.75 -20.82 6.42
CA ASP A 252 -7.53 -21.26 5.75
C ASP A 252 -6.27 -20.65 6.37
N VAL A 253 -6.41 -19.66 7.25
CA VAL A 253 -5.31 -19.01 7.97
C VAL A 253 -5.51 -19.11 9.49
N PRO A 254 -5.35 -20.31 10.10
CA PRO A 254 -5.68 -20.54 11.50
C PRO A 254 -4.91 -19.67 12.51
N ALA A 255 -3.73 -19.19 12.15
CA ALA A 255 -2.94 -18.28 12.98
C ALA A 255 -3.67 -16.94 13.19
N VAL A 256 -4.17 -16.35 12.10
CA VAL A 256 -4.93 -15.09 12.13
C VAL A 256 -6.27 -15.30 12.83
N ARG A 257 -6.98 -16.39 12.52
CA ARG A 257 -8.24 -16.73 13.22
C ARG A 257 -8.06 -16.81 14.74
N ARG A 258 -6.97 -17.42 15.20
CA ARG A 258 -6.65 -17.49 16.64
C ARG A 258 -6.29 -16.12 17.20
N ALA A 259 -5.47 -15.35 16.48
CA ALA A 259 -5.02 -14.03 16.93
C ALA A 259 -6.20 -13.04 17.07
N LEU A 260 -7.18 -13.10 16.17
CA LEU A 260 -8.42 -12.30 16.26
C LEU A 260 -9.41 -12.82 17.31
N GLY A 261 -9.24 -14.04 17.83
CA GLY A 261 -10.17 -14.67 18.76
C GLY A 261 -10.30 -13.90 20.08
N GLY A 262 -11.38 -13.13 20.21
CA GLY A 262 -11.61 -12.27 21.39
C GLY A 262 -10.78 -10.98 21.40
N HIS A 263 -10.08 -10.68 20.31
CA HIS A 263 -9.27 -9.47 20.18
C HIS A 263 -10.16 -8.25 19.90
N TRP A 264 -9.82 -7.09 20.46
CA TRP A 264 -10.59 -5.84 20.31
C TRP A 264 -10.71 -5.38 18.85
N PHE A 265 -9.70 -5.71 18.02
CA PHE A 265 -9.67 -5.34 16.61
C PHE A 265 -10.55 -6.22 15.70
N ALA A 266 -10.99 -7.38 16.16
CA ALA A 266 -11.75 -8.33 15.35
C ALA A 266 -12.99 -7.76 14.63
N PRO A 267 -13.88 -6.98 15.28
CA PRO A 267 -15.01 -6.36 14.59
C PRO A 267 -14.58 -5.37 13.49
N PHE A 268 -13.47 -4.64 13.69
CA PHE A 268 -12.95 -3.70 12.70
C PHE A 268 -12.31 -4.40 11.51
N PHE A 269 -11.61 -5.53 11.74
CA PHE A 269 -11.07 -6.37 10.68
C PHE A 269 -12.18 -6.90 9.76
N GLU A 270 -13.31 -7.34 10.32
CA GLU A 270 -14.46 -7.82 9.54
C GLU A 270 -15.17 -6.70 8.75
N ARG A 271 -15.30 -5.51 9.35
CA ARG A 271 -15.79 -4.31 8.65
C ARG A 271 -14.87 -3.93 7.50
N LEU A 272 -13.56 -3.90 7.73
CA LEU A 272 -12.55 -3.58 6.73
C LEU A 272 -12.60 -4.57 5.55
N ARG A 273 -12.66 -5.87 5.84
CA ARG A 273 -12.84 -6.90 4.81
C ARG A 273 -14.09 -6.69 3.96
N THR A 274 -15.19 -6.29 4.60
CA THR A 274 -16.46 -6.04 3.90
C THR A 274 -16.33 -4.85 2.96
N ALA A 275 -15.86 -3.70 3.48
CA ALA A 275 -15.67 -2.49 2.69
C ALA A 275 -14.73 -2.70 1.49
N LEU A 276 -13.59 -3.38 1.70
CA LEU A 276 -12.62 -3.67 0.63
C LEU A 276 -13.21 -4.58 -0.46
N ARG A 277 -14.00 -5.59 -0.08
CA ARG A 277 -14.66 -6.49 -1.04
C ARG A 277 -15.76 -5.79 -1.82
N GLU A 278 -16.49 -4.87 -1.20
CA GLU A 278 -17.51 -4.06 -1.86
C GLU A 278 -16.89 -3.14 -2.92
N LEU A 279 -15.78 -2.45 -2.59
CA LEU A 279 -15.02 -1.66 -3.55
C LEU A 279 -14.49 -2.52 -4.71
N TRP A 280 -13.95 -3.70 -4.40
CA TRP A 280 -13.46 -4.63 -5.42
C TRP A 280 -14.55 -5.16 -6.35
N ALA A 281 -15.74 -5.44 -5.82
CA ALA A 281 -16.87 -5.90 -6.64
C ALA A 281 -17.26 -4.89 -7.73
N ARG A 282 -16.93 -3.61 -7.52
CA ARG A 282 -17.13 -2.50 -8.47
C ARG A 282 -15.82 -1.94 -9.01
N TYR A 283 -14.75 -2.73 -9.08
CA TYR A 283 -13.42 -2.26 -9.47
C TYR A 283 -13.43 -1.36 -10.72
N GLY A 284 -13.05 -0.09 -10.56
CA GLY A 284 -13.02 0.91 -11.64
C GLY A 284 -14.38 1.44 -12.12
N GLN A 285 -15.49 1.01 -11.50
CA GLN A 285 -16.86 1.41 -11.80
C GLN A 285 -17.52 2.16 -10.62
N TRP A 286 -16.70 2.83 -9.82
CA TRP A 286 -17.16 3.69 -8.74
C TRP A 286 -17.74 4.99 -9.32
N GLU A 287 -18.82 5.47 -8.74
CA GLU A 287 -19.54 6.68 -9.13
C GLU A 287 -18.86 7.94 -8.57
N ASP A 288 -18.44 7.90 -7.31
CA ASP A 288 -17.71 8.98 -6.66
C ASP A 288 -16.84 8.46 -5.49
N ARG A 289 -16.03 9.36 -4.92
CA ARG A 289 -15.07 9.02 -3.85
C ARG A 289 -15.74 8.61 -2.53
N SER A 290 -17.02 8.90 -2.31
CA SER A 290 -17.72 8.52 -1.08
C SER A 290 -17.87 7.00 -0.92
N GLU A 291 -17.73 6.23 -2.01
CA GLU A 291 -17.69 4.76 -1.92
C GLU A 291 -16.50 4.25 -1.08
N PHE A 292 -15.45 5.06 -0.90
CA PHE A 292 -14.27 4.73 -0.09
C PHE A 292 -14.45 5.11 1.39
N ALA A 293 -15.40 6.00 1.70
CA ALA A 293 -15.62 6.54 3.04
C ALA A 293 -15.79 5.47 4.14
N PRO A 294 -16.39 4.29 3.91
CA PRO A 294 -16.46 3.24 4.93
C PRO A 294 -15.09 2.84 5.52
N ILE A 295 -14.00 2.93 4.75
CA ILE A 295 -12.65 2.66 5.26
C ILE A 295 -12.19 3.80 6.20
N GLY A 296 -12.45 5.05 5.82
CA GLY A 296 -12.20 6.23 6.65
C GLY A 296 -12.94 6.17 7.98
N GLU A 297 -14.23 5.84 7.95
CA GLU A 297 -15.03 5.68 9.17
C GLU A 297 -14.47 4.59 10.11
N ILE A 298 -13.95 3.50 9.55
CA ILE A 298 -13.34 2.42 10.36
C ILE A 298 -12.10 2.92 11.10
N ILE A 299 -11.21 3.73 10.49
CA ILE A 299 -10.03 4.23 11.20
C ILE A 299 -10.41 5.16 12.36
N ILE A 300 -11.45 5.99 12.19
CA ILE A 300 -11.95 6.85 13.26
C ILE A 300 -12.47 6.03 14.44
N ASP A 301 -13.23 4.98 14.18
CA ASP A 301 -13.73 4.10 15.24
C ASP A 301 -12.60 3.31 15.92
N VAL A 302 -11.60 2.85 15.16
CA VAL A 302 -10.41 2.18 15.68
C VAL A 302 -9.61 3.10 16.61
N LEU A 303 -9.44 4.36 16.23
CA LEU A 303 -8.82 5.38 17.08
C LEU A 303 -9.63 5.62 18.36
N GLY A 304 -10.95 5.67 18.24
CA GLY A 304 -11.86 5.81 19.37
C GLY A 304 -11.74 4.66 20.37
N GLU A 305 -11.66 3.42 19.89
CA GLU A 305 -11.39 2.23 20.71
C GLU A 305 -10.01 2.34 21.40
N GLY A 306 -9.03 2.92 20.70
CA GLY A 306 -7.71 3.26 21.21
C GLY A 306 -7.65 4.43 22.19
N GLY A 307 -8.77 5.11 22.46
CA GLY A 307 -8.85 6.26 23.35
C GLY A 307 -8.43 7.60 22.75
N PHE A 308 -8.35 7.71 21.42
CA PHE A 308 -8.04 8.94 20.71
C PHE A 308 -9.28 9.43 19.95
N PHE A 309 -9.77 10.63 20.24
CA PHE A 309 -10.99 11.16 19.64
C PHE A 309 -10.73 12.52 18.99
N PHE A 310 -11.06 12.67 17.71
CA PHE A 310 -11.15 14.00 17.10
C PHE A 310 -12.33 14.78 17.66
N GLN A 311 -12.18 16.09 17.76
CA GLN A 311 -13.22 17.01 18.23
C GLN A 311 -13.15 18.32 17.47
N TRP A 312 -14.30 18.98 17.31
CA TRP A 312 -14.39 20.29 16.68
C TRP A 312 -14.91 21.30 17.69
N ASP A 313 -14.33 22.50 17.68
CA ASP A 313 -14.83 23.62 18.47
C ASP A 313 -16.04 24.29 17.80
N GLU A 314 -16.61 25.32 18.46
CA GLU A 314 -17.75 26.09 17.94
C GLU A 314 -17.45 26.84 16.63
N HIS A 315 -16.17 26.96 16.26
CA HIS A 315 -15.70 27.61 15.05
C HIS A 315 -15.33 26.60 13.94
N GLY A 316 -15.48 25.30 14.20
CA GLY A 316 -15.14 24.23 13.27
C GLY A 316 -13.65 23.88 13.23
N ASN A 317 -12.83 24.36 14.17
CA ASN A 317 -11.43 23.95 14.22
C ASN A 317 -11.31 22.54 14.80
N CYS A 318 -10.64 21.66 14.07
CA CYS A 318 -10.35 20.31 14.52
C CYS A 318 -9.23 20.31 15.58
N GLY A 319 -9.48 19.59 16.66
CA GLY A 319 -8.50 19.19 17.67
C GLY A 319 -8.71 17.72 18.05
N PHE A 320 -8.10 17.30 19.15
CA PHE A 320 -8.28 15.95 19.66
C PHE A 320 -8.40 15.92 21.18
N ARG A 321 -9.02 14.85 21.68
CA ARG A 321 -9.20 14.56 23.10
C ARG A 321 -8.75 13.14 23.39
N ILE A 322 -7.91 13.02 24.42
CA ILE A 322 -7.40 11.74 24.92
C ILE A 322 -7.82 11.60 26.40
N PRO A 323 -8.85 10.80 26.73
CA PRO A 323 -9.30 10.64 28.10
C PRO A 323 -8.25 9.98 29.00
N PHE A 324 -8.29 10.29 30.30
CA PHE A 324 -7.52 9.54 31.29
C PHE A 324 -8.12 8.15 31.48
N THR A 325 -7.34 7.11 31.17
CA THR A 325 -7.68 5.72 31.44
C THR A 325 -6.59 5.06 32.29
N PHE A 326 -6.90 3.96 32.98
CA PHE A 326 -5.93 3.23 33.78
C PHE A 326 -4.72 2.76 32.96
N ALA A 327 -4.93 2.36 31.70
CA ALA A 327 -3.86 1.89 30.80
C ALA A 327 -2.87 2.99 30.38
N THR A 328 -3.28 4.25 30.51
CA THR A 328 -2.55 5.40 29.99
C THR A 328 -2.12 6.39 31.07
N MET A 329 -2.54 6.17 32.33
CA MET A 329 -2.16 6.99 33.52
C MET A 329 -0.66 6.98 33.79
#